data_AF-A0A2E8CHZ8-F1
#
_entry.id   AF-A0A2E8CHZ8-F1
#
_cell.length_a   1.000
_cell.length_b   1.000
_cell.length_c   1.000
_cell.angle_alpha   90.00
_cell.angle_beta   90.00
_cell.angle_gamma   90.00
#
_symmetry.space_group_name_H-M   'P 1'
#
loop_
_entity.id
_entity.type
_entity.pdbx_description
1 polymer ?
#
loop_
_entity_poly.entity_id
_entity_poly.type
_entity_poly.pdbx_seq_one_letter_code
_entity_poly.pdbx_strand_id
1 'polypeptide(L)'
;MECRATEQRLEFICIFNVKSRKSGKAFSDAVFEVNADMPSMPLVHNVRPIKPKAMAEPGFYHGLLKLEMLGDWVLKITFSKPVRDVVIKKLSFGGQEAHSHEHMDHDDHDDHDHDK
;
A
#
# COMPACT_ATOMS: atom_id res chain seq x y z
N MET A 1 -1.92 -7.28 -0.40
CA MET A 1 -1.69 -6.69 0.93
C MET A 1 -2.99 -6.03 1.33
N GLU A 2 -3.32 -6.06 2.60
CA GLU A 2 -4.59 -5.53 3.10
C GLU A 2 -4.30 -4.70 4.33
N CYS A 3 -4.93 -3.54 4.47
CA CYS A 3 -4.84 -2.70 5.65
C CYS A 3 -6.23 -2.46 6.21
N ARG A 4 -6.41 -2.65 7.52
CA ARG A 4 -7.69 -2.46 8.22
C ARG A 4 -7.52 -1.42 9.32
N ALA A 5 -8.50 -0.54 9.46
CA ALA A 5 -8.49 0.45 10.53
C ALA A 5 -8.53 -0.25 11.90
N THR A 6 -7.82 0.32 12.87
CA THR A 6 -7.94 -0.08 14.28
C THR A 6 -8.94 0.85 15.00
N GLU A 7 -9.15 0.63 16.29
CA GLU A 7 -9.93 1.55 17.13
C GLU A 7 -9.23 2.92 17.28
N GLN A 8 -7.92 2.99 17.03
CA GLN A 8 -7.17 4.24 17.08
C GLN A 8 -7.26 4.99 15.75
N ARG A 9 -7.55 6.29 15.83
CA ARG A 9 -7.65 7.15 14.65
C ARG A 9 -6.32 7.16 13.87
N LEU A 10 -6.41 7.03 12.55
CA LEU A 10 -5.26 7.01 11.61
C LEU A 10 -4.28 5.86 11.83
N GLU A 11 -4.71 4.82 12.55
CA GLU A 11 -3.93 3.61 12.76
C GLU A 11 -4.55 2.45 12.00
N PHE A 12 -3.69 1.72 11.29
CA PHE A 12 -4.09 0.62 10.43
C PHE A 12 -3.20 -0.58 10.67
N ILE A 13 -3.82 -1.75 10.89
CA ILE A 13 -3.09 -3.02 10.86
C ILE A 13 -3.03 -3.49 9.40
N CYS A 14 -1.82 -3.63 8.89
CA CYS A 14 -1.54 -4.08 7.53
C CYS A 14 -0.98 -5.50 7.52
N ILE A 15 -1.59 -6.36 6.70
CA ILE A 15 -1.15 -7.73 6.44
C ILE A 15 -0.49 -7.81 5.06
N PHE A 16 0.73 -8.32 5.05
CA PHE A 16 1.55 -8.50 3.86
C PHE A 16 1.68 -10.00 3.56
N ASN A 17 1.31 -10.40 2.35
CA ASN A 17 1.60 -11.73 1.81
C ASN A 17 2.81 -11.62 0.87
N VAL A 18 3.92 -12.22 1.27
CA VAL A 18 5.22 -12.12 0.63
C VAL A 18 5.59 -13.46 0.01
N LYS A 19 5.60 -13.50 -1.33
CA LYS A 19 5.89 -14.70 -2.12
C LYS A 19 6.82 -14.40 -3.29
N SER A 20 7.60 -15.40 -3.67
CA SER A 20 8.41 -15.37 -4.88
C SER A 20 7.50 -15.24 -6.10
N ARG A 21 7.73 -14.22 -6.92
CA ARG A 21 7.01 -14.05 -8.19
C ARG A 21 7.29 -15.20 -9.17
N LYS A 22 8.49 -15.79 -9.13
CA LYS A 22 8.91 -16.86 -10.05
C LYS A 22 8.34 -18.22 -9.67
N SER A 23 8.35 -18.56 -8.38
CA SER A 23 7.99 -19.90 -7.90
C SER A 23 6.67 -19.96 -7.14
N GLY A 24 6.05 -18.82 -6.81
CA GLY A 24 4.87 -18.74 -5.95
C GLY A 24 5.13 -19.08 -4.48
N LYS A 25 6.32 -19.56 -4.12
CA LYS A 25 6.68 -19.97 -2.76
C LYS A 25 6.71 -18.78 -1.80
N ALA A 26 6.09 -18.93 -0.64
CA ALA A 26 6.14 -17.96 0.46
C ALA A 26 7.57 -17.75 0.97
N PHE A 27 7.92 -16.50 1.27
CA PHE A 27 9.15 -16.17 1.98
C PHE A 27 8.89 -16.10 3.49
N SER A 28 9.44 -17.02 4.26
CA SER A 28 9.25 -17.08 5.72
C SER A 28 10.20 -16.19 6.51
N ASP A 29 11.32 -15.77 5.90
CA ASP A 29 12.41 -15.02 6.52
C ASP A 29 12.66 -13.67 5.82
N ALA A 30 11.65 -13.15 5.10
CA ALA A 30 11.74 -11.83 4.48
C ALA A 30 11.94 -10.74 5.53
N VAL A 31 12.87 -9.83 5.23
CA VAL A 31 13.13 -8.64 6.04
C VAL A 31 12.93 -7.43 5.16
N PHE A 32 11.99 -6.57 5.52
CA PHE A 32 11.63 -5.41 4.73
C PHE A 32 11.13 -4.26 5.61
N GLU A 33 11.20 -3.07 5.05
CA GLU A 33 10.71 -1.84 5.64
C GLU A 33 9.65 -1.21 4.74
N VAL A 34 8.63 -0.60 5.35
CA VAL A 34 7.55 0.08 4.64
C VAL A 34 7.60 1.56 4.98
N ASN A 35 7.81 2.37 3.95
CA ASN A 35 7.76 3.82 3.99
C ASN A 35 6.44 4.28 3.39
N ALA A 36 5.87 5.39 3.87
CA ALA A 36 4.60 5.93 3.38
C ALA A 36 4.77 7.41 3.04
N ASP A 37 4.41 7.76 1.82
CA ASP A 37 4.49 9.12 1.28
C ASP A 37 3.13 9.53 0.72
N MET A 38 2.69 10.77 0.99
CA MET A 38 1.45 11.31 0.42
C MET A 38 1.79 12.18 -0.80
N PRO A 39 1.47 11.77 -2.04
CA PRO A 39 1.94 12.46 -3.25
C PRO A 39 1.43 13.88 -3.42
N SER A 40 0.26 14.21 -2.86
CA SER A 40 -0.33 15.55 -2.96
C SER A 40 0.39 16.59 -2.10
N MET A 41 1.14 16.16 -1.07
CA MET A 41 1.97 17.02 -0.23
C MET A 41 3.36 16.38 -0.04
N PRO A 42 4.19 16.32 -1.10
CA PRO A 42 5.49 15.68 -1.05
C PRO A 42 6.41 16.41 -0.07
N LEU A 43 7.23 15.66 0.68
CA LEU A 43 8.22 16.15 1.66
C LEU A 43 7.64 16.81 2.92
N VAL A 44 6.32 16.95 3.03
CA VAL A 44 5.67 17.58 4.20
C VAL A 44 5.39 16.55 5.30
N HIS A 45 5.10 15.31 4.92
CA HIS A 45 4.75 14.23 5.85
C HIS A 45 5.94 13.32 6.14
N ASN A 46 6.22 13.10 7.42
CA ASN A 46 7.31 12.23 7.88
C ASN A 46 6.73 11.03 8.63
N VAL A 47 6.02 10.17 7.91
CA VAL A 47 5.54 8.91 8.48
C VAL A 47 6.74 8.02 8.80
N ARG A 48 6.84 7.61 10.07
CA ARG A 48 7.93 6.73 10.49
C ARG A 48 7.86 5.40 9.73
N PRO A 49 8.98 4.94 9.15
CA PRO A 49 9.01 3.65 8.49
C PRO A 49 8.70 2.53 9.48
N ILE A 50 7.92 1.54 9.02
CA ILE A 50 7.57 0.39 9.85
C ILE A 50 8.33 -0.85 9.39
N LYS A 51 8.64 -1.73 10.34
CA LYS A 51 9.23 -3.05 10.08
C LYS A 51 8.21 -4.12 10.46
N PRO A 52 7.49 -4.68 9.47
CA PRO A 52 6.49 -5.72 9.74
C PRO A 52 7.10 -6.95 10.41
N LYS A 53 6.33 -7.57 11.30
CA LYS A 53 6.73 -8.78 12.03
C LYS A 53 6.13 -10.02 11.37
N ALA A 54 6.88 -11.11 11.36
CA ALA A 54 6.40 -12.39 10.86
C ALA A 54 5.22 -12.91 11.68
N MET A 55 4.25 -13.51 11.00
CA MET A 55 3.13 -14.23 11.62
C MET A 55 3.45 -15.73 11.70
N ALA A 56 2.56 -16.51 12.31
CA ALA A 56 2.68 -17.96 12.37
C ALA A 56 2.63 -18.62 10.99
N GLU A 57 1.85 -18.05 10.06
CA GLU A 57 1.76 -18.55 8.68
C GLU A 57 2.94 -18.06 7.83
N PRO A 58 3.70 -18.97 7.18
CA PRO A 58 4.83 -18.59 6.32
C PRO A 58 4.43 -17.62 5.20
N GLY A 59 5.22 -16.56 5.02
CA GLY A 59 4.92 -15.53 4.02
C GLY A 59 3.99 -14.43 4.50
N PHE A 60 3.39 -14.56 5.68
CA PHE A 60 2.53 -13.54 6.25
C PHE A 60 3.26 -12.70 7.28
N TYR A 61 3.10 -11.39 7.15
CA TYR A 61 3.68 -10.40 8.03
C TYR A 61 2.62 -9.38 8.41
N HIS A 62 2.69 -8.87 9.63
CA HIS A 62 1.82 -7.80 10.10
C HIS A 62 2.61 -6.57 10.51
N GLY A 63 2.11 -5.40 10.17
CA GLY A 63 2.70 -4.11 10.54
C GLY A 63 1.61 -3.14 10.98
N LEU A 64 1.93 -2.28 11.94
CA LEU A 64 1.04 -1.23 12.40
C LEU A 64 1.44 0.08 11.72
N LEU A 65 0.65 0.54 10.76
CA LEU A 65 0.87 1.78 10.03
C LEU A 65 0.12 2.92 10.74
N LYS A 66 0.85 3.98 11.08
CA LYS A 66 0.28 5.20 11.69
C LYS A 66 0.44 6.35 10.72
N LEU A 67 -0.66 6.85 10.22
CA LEU A 67 -0.70 7.96 9.27
C LEU A 67 -0.96 9.28 10.00
N GLU A 68 -0.58 10.38 9.38
CA GLU A 68 -0.84 11.73 9.92
C GLU A 68 -2.20 12.26 9.46
N MET A 69 -2.75 11.69 8.39
CA MET A 69 -4.04 12.07 7.82
C MET A 69 -4.60 11.00 6.88
N LEU A 70 -5.91 11.07 6.65
CA LEU A 70 -6.61 10.27 5.64
C LEU A 70 -6.32 10.82 4.24
N GLY A 71 -6.34 9.94 3.24
CA GLY A 71 -6.09 10.29 1.84
C GLY A 71 -5.39 9.17 1.06
N ASP A 72 -4.84 9.53 -0.09
CA ASP A 72 -4.10 8.60 -0.96
C ASP A 72 -2.61 8.60 -0.63
N TRP A 73 -2.09 7.42 -0.34
CA TRP A 73 -0.70 7.21 0.06
C TRP A 73 0.01 6.25 -0.88
N VAL A 74 1.29 6.52 -1.11
CA VAL A 74 2.23 5.62 -1.77
C VAL A 74 3.04 4.93 -0.69
N LEU A 75 2.92 3.60 -0.62
CA LEU A 75 3.75 2.76 0.21
C LEU A 75 4.93 2.21 -0.59
N LYS A 76 6.14 2.53 -0.13
CA LYS A 76 7.41 1.99 -0.65
C LYS A 76 7.91 0.89 0.28
N ILE A 77 7.83 -0.35 -0.20
CA ILE A 77 8.23 -1.56 0.52
C ILE A 77 9.62 -1.95 0.02
N THR A 78 10.63 -1.83 0.88
CA THR A 78 12.02 -2.12 0.54
C THR A 78 12.46 -3.42 1.20
N PHE A 79 12.66 -4.46 0.41
CA PHE A 79 13.13 -5.77 0.85
C PHE A 79 14.66 -5.78 0.93
N SER A 80 15.18 -6.33 2.02
CA SER A 80 16.62 -6.50 2.28
C SER A 80 17.04 -7.98 2.29
N LYS A 81 16.10 -8.89 2.57
CA LYS A 81 16.26 -10.35 2.56
C LYS A 81 14.97 -11.03 2.08
N PRO A 82 15.07 -12.25 1.50
CA PRO A 82 16.31 -12.92 1.09
C PRO A 82 16.90 -12.31 -0.19
N VAL A 83 16.11 -11.54 -0.93
CA VAL A 83 16.51 -10.81 -2.14
C VAL A 83 16.21 -9.33 -1.94
N ARG A 84 17.10 -8.47 -2.44
CA ARG A 84 16.85 -7.03 -2.44
C ARG A 84 15.84 -6.69 -3.54
N ASP A 85 14.77 -6.03 -3.16
CA ASP A 85 13.72 -5.61 -4.08
C ASP A 85 12.99 -4.38 -3.53
N VAL A 86 12.31 -3.64 -4.40
CA VAL A 86 11.47 -2.50 -4.01
C VAL A 86 10.11 -2.66 -4.68
N VAL A 87 9.06 -2.71 -3.87
CA VAL A 87 7.67 -2.78 -4.33
C VAL A 87 6.94 -1.50 -3.93
N ILE A 88 6.28 -0.87 -4.90
CA ILE A 88 5.47 0.33 -4.68
C ILE A 88 3.99 -0.05 -4.72
N LYS A 89 3.20 0.45 -3.75
CA LYS A 89 1.74 0.27 -3.71
C LYS A 89 1.04 1.60 -3.43
N LYS A 90 0.00 1.90 -4.20
CA LYS A 90 -0.90 3.03 -3.93
C LYS A 90 -2.10 2.52 -3.15
N LEU A 91 -2.44 3.18 -2.05
CA LEU A 91 -3.59 2.84 -1.20
C LEU A 91 -4.34 4.11 -0.81
N SER A 92 -5.66 4.02 -0.76
CA SER A 92 -6.52 5.08 -0.24
C SER A 92 -6.98 4.74 1.17
N PHE A 93 -6.77 5.66 2.10
CA PHE A 93 -7.18 5.55 3.50
C PHE A 93 -8.21 6.65 3.76
N GLY A 94 -9.50 6.38 3.55
CA GLY A 94 -10.54 7.41 3.73
C GLY A 94 -11.83 7.20 2.91
N GLY A 95 -11.82 6.29 1.94
CA GLY A 95 -13.00 5.76 1.26
C GLY A 95 -13.21 4.28 1.60
N GLN A 96 -14.40 3.74 1.32
CA GLN A 96 -14.74 2.33 1.58
C GLN A 96 -13.66 1.40 0.99
N GLU A 97 -12.96 0.71 1.89
CA GLU A 97 -11.95 -0.34 1.66
C GLU A 97 -10.81 0.02 0.70
N ALA A 98 -9.57 -0.07 1.20
CA ALA A 98 -8.36 0.13 0.41
C ALA A 98 -8.15 -0.99 -0.63
N HIS A 99 -8.96 -0.99 -1.69
CA HIS A 99 -8.75 -1.78 -2.89
C HIS A 99 -7.89 -0.98 -3.86
N SER A 100 -6.86 -1.60 -4.43
CA SER A 100 -6.04 -1.00 -5.47
C SER A 100 -6.91 -0.62 -6.67
N HIS A 101 -7.02 0.67 -6.96
CA HIS A 101 -7.73 1.16 -8.14
C HIS A 101 -6.93 0.74 -9.39
N GLU A 102 -7.42 -0.25 -10.11
CA GLU A 102 -7.03 -0.48 -11.50
C GLU A 102 -7.56 0.68 -12.35
N HIS A 103 -6.79 1.00 -13.38
CA HIS A 103 -6.99 2.13 -14.29
C HIS A 103 -8.33 1.94 -15.02
N MET A 104 -9.30 2.82 -14.81
CA MET A 104 -10.44 2.94 -15.71
C MET A 104 -10.07 4.00 -16.74
N ASP A 105 -9.92 3.55 -17.99
CA ASP A 105 -9.78 4.40 -19.16
C ASP A 105 -10.99 5.37 -19.24
N HIS A 106 -10.69 6.66 -19.42
CA HIS A 106 -11.68 7.68 -19.73
C HIS A 106 -11.99 7.58 -21.23
N ASP A 107 -13.17 7.09 -21.59
CA ASP A 107 -13.74 7.31 -22.92
C ASP A 107 -14.34 8.72 -22.95
N ASP A 108 -13.64 9.60 -23.65
CA ASP A 108 -14.05 10.97 -23.98
C ASP A 108 -15.19 10.87 -25.01
N HIS A 109 -16.39 11.36 -24.67
CA HIS A 109 -17.43 11.63 -25.65
C HIS A 109 -17.60 13.14 -25.78
N ASP A 110 -16.82 13.68 -26.71
CA ASP A 110 -17.03 14.97 -27.35
C ASP A 110 -18.09 14.75 -28.44
N ASP A 111 -19.31 15.24 -28.22
CA ASP A 111 -20.26 15.45 -29.32
C ASP A 111 -20.94 16.80 -29.13
N HIS A 112 -20.39 17.78 -29.85
CA HIS A 112 -20.99 19.06 -30.15
C HIS A 112 -22.16 18.85 -31.12
N ASP A 113 -23.39 19.11 -30.69
CA ASP A 113 -24.51 19.30 -31.62
C ASP A 113 -24.98 20.76 -31.62
N HIS A 114 -24.76 21.38 -32.78
CA HIS A 114 -25.32 22.66 -33.19
C HIS A 114 -26.72 22.45 -33.80
N ASP A 115 -27.55 23.49 -33.66
CA ASP A 115 -28.78 23.79 -34.42
C ASP A 115 -30.11 23.14 -34.02
N LYS A 116 -31.00 23.97 -33.45
CA LYS A 116 -32.20 24.43 -34.17
C LYS A 116 -32.77 25.75 -33.64
#